data_AF-A0A9X2KXU4-F1
#
_entry.id   AF-A0A9X2KXU4-F1
#
_cell.length_a   1.000
_cell.length_b   1.000
_cell.length_c   1.000
_cell.angle_alpha   90.00
_cell.angle_beta   90.00
_cell.angle_gamma   90.00
#
_symmetry.space_group_name_H-M   'P 1'
#
loop_
_entity.id
_entity.type
_entity.pdbx_description
1 polymer ?
#
loop_
_entity_poly.entity_id
_entity_poly.type
_entity_poly.pdbx_seq_one_letter_code
_entity_poly.pdbx_strand_id
1 'polypeptide(L)' 'MELNEIKKALYKQNPEAILQFIRIKVAYYEASLEDGTKIRFEVPVDDMGSTDFFPTMDSKLLIRWINKENEVEA' A
#
# COMPACT_ATOMS: atom_id res chain seq x y z
N MET A 1 -12.17 -3.59 4.40
CA MET A 1 -12.32 -2.55 5.46
C MET A 1 -12.74 -1.26 4.78
N GLU A 2 -13.49 -0.39 5.45
CA GLU A 2 -13.78 0.92 4.87
C GLU A 2 -12.47 1.71 4.71
N LEU A 3 -12.35 2.51 3.64
CA LEU A 3 -11.11 3.26 3.34
C LEU A 3 -10.63 4.10 4.52
N ASN A 4 -11.56 4.69 5.27
CA ASN A 4 -11.24 5.48 6.46
C ASN A 4 -10.64 4.64 7.59
N GLU A 5 -11.05 3.38 7.74
CA GLU A 5 -10.50 2.46 8.73
C GLU A 5 -9.09 2.02 8.35
N ILE A 6 -8.86 1.69 7.07
CA ILE A 6 -7.54 1.37 6.54
C ILE A 6 -6.58 2.53 6.81
N LYS A 7 -6.97 3.76 6.45
CA LYS A 7 -6.13 4.94 6.69
C LYS A 7 -5.80 5.10 8.17
N LYS A 8 -6.78 4.97 9.07
CA LYS A 8 -6.56 5.03 10.52
C LYS A 8 -5.58 3.94 10.99
N ALA A 9 -5.73 2.71 10.49
CA ALA A 9 -4.85 1.60 10.83
C ALA A 9 -3.40 1.86 10.36
N LEU A 10 -3.20 2.30 9.11
CA LEU A 10 -1.89 2.67 8.58
C LEU A 10 -1.26 3.83 9.36
N TYR A 11 -2.03 4.86 9.72
CA TYR A 11 -1.52 5.97 10.54
C TYR A 11 -1.08 5.51 11.94
N LYS A 12 -1.79 4.55 12.53
CA LYS A 12 -1.54 4.04 13.87
C LYS A 12 -0.38 3.04 13.91
N GLN A 13 -0.41 2.00 13.08
CA GLN A 13 0.55 0.89 13.11
C GLN A 13 1.79 1.16 12.25
N ASN A 14 1.65 1.95 11.19
CA ASN A 14 2.71 2.23 10.22
C ASN A 14 3.51 1.00 9.75
N PRO A 15 2.85 -0.08 9.28
CA PRO A 15 3.59 -1.24 8.81
C PRO A 15 4.49 -0.85 7.62
N GLU A 16 5.58 -1.59 7.46
CA GLU A 16 6.40 -1.52 6.25
C GLU A 16 5.64 -2.17 5.08
N ALA A 17 5.60 -1.48 3.94
CA ALA A 17 5.04 -1.98 2.70
C ALA A 17 6.17 -2.54 1.82
N ILE A 18 6.01 -3.76 1.32
CA ILE A 18 7.01 -4.47 0.52
C ILE A 18 6.55 -4.53 -0.93
N LEU A 19 7.44 -4.14 -1.85
CA LEU A 19 7.24 -4.28 -3.30
C LEU A 19 7.14 -5.76 -3.65
N GLN A 20 5.99 -6.17 -4.18
CA GLN A 20 5.75 -7.54 -4.62
C GLN A 20 6.25 -7.75 -6.05
N PHE A 21 5.83 -6.88 -6.96
CA PHE A 21 6.23 -6.91 -8.36
C PHE A 21 5.84 -5.60 -9.07
N ILE A 22 6.39 -5.42 -10.27
CA ILE A 22 6.00 -4.34 -11.18
C ILE A 22 5.38 -4.98 -12.43
N ARG A 23 4.17 -4.55 -12.80
CA ARG A 23 3.46 -5.05 -13.97
C ARG A 23 2.71 -3.91 -14.66
N ILE A 24 2.82 -3.82 -15.98
CA ILE A 24 2.12 -2.83 -16.83
C ILE A 24 2.20 -1.42 -16.23
N LYS A 25 3.43 -0.94 -15.99
CA LYS A 25 3.70 0.40 -15.41
C LYS A 25 3.02 0.67 -14.05
N VAL A 26 2.72 -0.36 -13.27
CA VAL A 26 2.24 -0.23 -11.88
C VAL A 26 3.15 -1.03 -10.97
N ALA A 27 3.60 -0.42 -9.88
CA ALA A 27 4.29 -1.08 -8.80
C ALA A 27 3.29 -1.49 -7.71
N TYR A 28 3.29 -2.77 -7.38
CA TYR A 28 2.36 -3.37 -6.43
C TYR A 28 3.07 -3.57 -5.09
N TYR A 29 2.65 -2.81 -4.08
CA TYR A 29 3.15 -2.95 -2.71
C TYR A 29 2.10 -3.61 -1.82
N GLU A 30 2.55 -4.32 -0.79
CA GLU A 30 1.69 -4.91 0.23
C GLU A 30 2.25 -4.61 1.63
N ALA A 31 1.40 -4.17 2.55
CA ALA A 31 1.71 -4.06 3.96
C ALA A 31 0.79 -4.98 4.77
N SER A 32 1.32 -5.64 5.80
CA SER A 32 0.54 -6.48 6.71
C SER A 32 0.30 -5.75 8.03
N LEU A 33 -0.96 -5.64 8.44
CA LEU A 33 -1.33 -5.17 9.77
C LEU A 33 -1.06 -6.25 10.83
N GLU A 34 -1.04 -5.86 12.10
CA GLU A 34 -0.81 -6.77 13.23
C GLU A 34 -1.85 -7.90 13.33
N ASP A 35 -3.07 -7.66 12.84
CA ASP A 35 -4.16 -8.65 12.79
C ASP A 35 -4.10 -9.59 11.57
N GLY A 36 -3.06 -9.48 10.76
CA GLY A 36 -2.86 -10.26 9.54
C GLY A 36 -3.55 -9.68 8.30
N THR A 37 -4.30 -8.58 8.43
CA THR A 37 -4.93 -7.92 7.28
C THR A 37 -3.88 -7.37 6.33
N LYS A 38 -4.02 -7.69 5.04
CA LYS A 38 -3.13 -7.21 3.99
C LYS A 38 -3.71 -5.97 3.32
N ILE A 39 -2.91 -4.92 3.24
CA ILE A 39 -3.24 -3.68 2.54
C ILE A 39 -2.38 -3.56 1.29
N ARG A 40 -3.03 -3.53 0.14
CA ARG A 40 -2.39 -3.41 -1.18
C ARG A 40 -2.38 -1.97 -1.66
N PHE A 41 -1.25 -1.58 -2.26
CA PHE A 41 -1.06 -0.28 -2.90
C PHE A 41 -0.64 -0.48 -4.36
N GLU A 42 -1.19 0.35 -5.23
CA GLU A 42 -0.94 0.32 -6.68
C GLU A 42 -0.41 1.67 -7.13
N VAL A 43 0.90 1.80 -7.19
CA VAL A 43 1.57 3.05 -7.55
C VAL A 43 1.84 3.03 -9.06
N PRO A 44 1.18 3.87 -9.87
CA PRO A 44 1.56 4.05 -11.26
C PRO A 44 3.01 4.53 -11.34
N VAL A 45 3.83 3.94 -12.20
CA VAL A 45 5.23 4.35 -12.39
C VAL A 45 5.31 5.81 -12.83
N ASP A 46 4.33 6.28 -13.61
CA ASP A 46 4.23 7.68 -14.04
C ASP A 46 3.95 8.65 -12.86
N ASP A 47 3.35 8.16 -11.76
CA ASP A 47 3.09 8.93 -10.52
C ASP A 47 4.33 9.00 -9.60
N MET A 48 5.35 8.16 -9.82
CA MET A 48 6.57 8.15 -9.00
C MET A 48 7.41 9.43 -9.17
N GLY A 49 7.31 10.07 -10.33
CA GLY A 49 7.97 11.34 -10.62
C GLY A 49 9.49 11.27 -10.41
N SER A 50 10.01 12.17 -9.56
CA SER A 50 11.43 12.22 -9.18
C SER A 50 11.71 11.64 -7.79
N THR A 51 10.74 10.94 -7.19
CA THR A 51 10.89 10.35 -5.86
C THR A 51 11.39 8.93 -5.98
N ASP A 52 12.33 8.53 -5.12
CA ASP A 52 12.82 7.16 -5.08
C ASP A 52 11.78 6.24 -4.43
N PHE A 53 11.44 5.15 -5.13
CA PHE A 53 10.62 4.07 -4.61
C PHE A 53 11.52 2.85 -4.37
N PHE A 54 11.67 2.48 -3.11
CA PHE A 54 12.53 1.38 -2.69
C PHE A 54 11.74 0.06 -2.62
N PRO A 55 12.43 -1.09 -2.55
CA PRO A 55 11.78 -2.38 -2.34
C PRO A 55 10.91 -2.45 -1.07
N THR A 56 11.20 -1.61 -0.08
CA THR A 56 10.33 -1.39 1.08
C THR A 56 10.04 0.09 1.27
N MET A 57 8.85 0.43 1.76
CA MET A 57 8.36 1.79 1.93
C MET A 57 7.54 1.91 3.22
N ASP A 58 7.55 3.09 3.84
CA ASP A 58 6.56 3.43 4.87
C ASP A 58 5.16 3.45 4.24
N SER A 59 4.23 2.66 4.79
CA SER A 59 2.89 2.51 4.22
C SER A 59 2.06 3.80 4.23
N LYS A 60 2.34 4.77 5.11
CA LYS A 60 1.67 6.09 5.09
C LYS A 60 2.06 6.90 3.87
N LEU A 61 3.27 6.71 3.34
CA LEU A 61 3.69 7.37 2.10
C LEU A 61 2.90 6.85 0.90
N LEU A 62 2.41 5.60 0.98
CA LEU A 62 1.65 4.96 -0.10
C LEU A 62 0.14 5.17 -0.02
N ILE A 63 -0.35 5.88 1.00
CA ILE A 63 -1.78 5.99 1.34
C ILE A 63 -2.68 6.51 0.21
N ARG A 64 -2.13 7.29 -0.72
CA ARG A 64 -2.84 7.83 -1.89
C ARG A 64 -3.21 6.75 -2.89
N TRP A 65 -2.46 5.66 -2.92
CA TRP A 65 -2.55 4.58 -3.89
C TRP A 65 -3.11 3.29 -3.31
N ILE A 66 -3.84 3.38 -2.18
CA ILE A 66 -4.59 2.22 -1.63
C ILE A 66 -5.51 1.68 -2.72
N ASN A 67 -5.38 0.38 -3.03
CA ASN A 67 -6.31 -0.28 -3.94
C ASN A 67 -7.72 -0.29 -3.31
N LYS A 68 -8.73 0.08 -4.09
CA LYS A 68 -10.13 0.10 -3.64
C LYS A 68 -10.70 -1.31 -3.41
N GLU A 69 -10.12 -2.32 -4.06
CA GLU A 69 -10.45 -3.74 -3.92
C GLU A 69 -9.73 -4.42 -2.75
N ASN A 70 -9.24 -3.67 -1.76
CA ASN A 70 -8.90 -4.24 -0.44
C ASN A 70 -10.19 -4.66 0.29
N GLU A 71 -10.98 -5.52 -0.34
CA GLU A 71 -12.09 -6.22 0.25
C GLU A 71 -11.53 -7.32 1.15
N VAL A 72 -12.12 -7.40 2.34
CA VAL A 72 -11.77 -8.38 3.37
C VAL A 72 -12.06 -9.75 2.78
N GLU A 73 -11.08 -10.64 2.68
CA GLU A 73 -11.39 -12.06 2.45
C GLU A 73 -12.34 -12.50 3.56
N ALA A 74 -13.55 -12.92 3.16
CA ALA A 74 -14.63 -13.34 4.03
C ALA A 74 -14.35 -14.67 4.73
#